data_AF-A0A9N9R0N1-F1
#
_entry.id   AF-A0A9N9R0N1-F1
#
_cell.length_a   1.000
_cell.length_b   1.000
_cell.length_c   1.000
_cell.angle_alpha   90.00
_cell.angle_beta   90.00
_cell.angle_gamma   90.00
#
_symmetry.space_group_name_H-M   'P 1'
#
loop_
_entity.id
_entity.type
_entity.pdbx_description
1 polymer ?
#
loop_
_entity_poly.entity_id
_entity_poly.type
_entity_poly.pdbx_seq_one_letter_code
_entity_poly.pdbx_strand_id
1 'polypeptide(L)'
;MSSSVFSLCLVAVLINLVYAGAVTDERKPFDCPENEYYDFCALRVCYKKCSDLKYTPPCPSITPDCFHPACLCKEGHLRNKDGVCVTTRQCYSDIHNNKI
;
A
#
# COMPACT_ATOMS: atom_id res chain seq x y z
N MET A 1 6.49 49.19 17.09
CA MET A 1 6.11 48.59 15.80
C MET A 1 6.80 47.24 15.53
N SER A 2 7.59 46.68 16.46
CA SER A 2 8.30 45.40 16.26
C SER A 2 7.60 44.21 16.94
N SER A 3 6.92 44.41 18.08
CA SER A 3 6.31 43.33 18.88
C SER A 3 5.24 42.53 18.13
N SER A 4 4.43 43.19 17.29
CA SER A 4 3.39 42.54 16.49
C SER A 4 3.95 41.61 15.42
N VAL A 5 5.13 41.95 14.88
CA VAL A 5 5.82 41.18 13.83
C VAL A 5 6.39 39.89 14.42
N PHE A 6 6.95 39.95 15.63
CA PHE A 6 7.42 38.77 16.35
C PHE A 6 6.28 37.79 16.67
N SER A 7 5.14 38.30 17.14
CA SER A 7 3.96 37.45 17.37
C SER A 7 3.44 36.78 16.09
N LEU A 8 3.40 37.50 14.96
CA LEU A 8 2.98 36.93 13.68
C LEU A 8 3.96 35.85 13.19
N CYS A 9 5.27 36.05 13.35
CA CYS A 9 6.28 35.04 13.01
C CYS A 9 6.14 33.77 13.86
N LEU A 10 5.93 33.90 15.17
CA LEU A 10 5.74 32.74 16.06
C LEU A 10 4.48 31.95 15.70
N VAL A 11 3.38 32.65 15.41
CA VAL A 11 2.13 32.01 14.97
C VAL A 11 2.35 31.29 13.63
N ALA A 12 3.02 31.91 12.66
CA ALA A 12 3.33 31.28 11.38
C ALA A 12 4.23 30.04 11.54
N VAL A 13 5.23 30.07 12.43
CA VAL A 13 6.11 28.91 12.71
C VAL A 13 5.31 27.76 13.31
N LEU A 14 4.44 28.03 14.30
CA LEU A 14 3.59 27.01 14.89
C LEU A 14 2.62 26.41 13.87
N ILE A 15 2.04 27.26 13.01
CA ILE A 15 1.17 26.82 11.92
C ILE A 15 1.93 25.87 10.97
N ASN A 16 3.15 26.22 10.55
CA ASN A 16 3.96 25.35 9.69
C ASN A 16 4.33 24.02 10.37
N LEU A 17 4.65 24.03 11.67
CA LEU A 17 4.97 22.82 12.44
C LEU A 17 3.74 21.90 12.59
N VAL A 18 2.55 22.48 12.78
CA VAL A 18 1.29 21.72 12.84
C VAL A 18 0.92 21.13 11.47
N TYR A 19 1.03 21.92 10.39
CA TYR A 19 0.74 21.44 9.04
C TYR A 19 1.69 20.36 8.56
N ALA A 20 2.98 20.42 8.93
CA ALA A 20 3.93 19.37 8.60
C ALA A 20 3.57 18.00 9.20
N GLY A 21 2.87 17.98 10.34
CA GLY A 21 2.43 16.74 11.00
C GLY A 21 1.10 16.16 10.50
N ALA A 22 0.31 16.93 9.73
CA ALA A 22 -1.07 16.58 9.36
C ALA A 22 -1.27 16.34 7.86
N VAL A 23 -0.20 16.22 7.06
CA VAL A 23 -0.32 15.90 5.63
C VAL A 23 -0.71 14.43 5.48
N THR A 24 -2.00 14.13 5.53
CA THR A 24 -2.57 12.89 4.99
C THR A 24 -2.62 13.04 3.48
N ASP A 25 -1.92 12.19 2.73
CA ASP A 25 -2.09 12.10 1.28
C ASP A 25 -3.54 11.68 1.01
N GLU A 26 -4.38 12.59 0.50
CA GLU A 26 -5.78 12.33 0.11
C GLU A 26 -5.89 11.11 -0.84
N ARG A 27 -4.78 10.72 -1.50
CA ARG A 27 -4.73 9.55 -2.39
C ARG A 27 -4.45 8.23 -1.66
N LYS A 28 -4.01 8.25 -0.40
CA LYS A 28 -3.70 7.08 0.43
C LYS A 28 -4.48 7.16 1.76
N PRO A 29 -5.72 6.65 1.79
CA PRO A 29 -6.60 6.77 2.95
C PRO A 29 -6.20 5.89 4.14
N PHE A 30 -5.29 4.92 3.95
CA PHE A 30 -4.82 4.03 5.02
C PHE A 30 -3.37 3.58 4.81
N ASP A 31 -2.72 3.22 5.92
CA ASP A 31 -1.41 2.59 5.91
C ASP A 31 -1.50 1.07 5.72
N CYS A 32 -0.49 0.52 5.04
CA CYS A 32 -0.39 -0.91 4.80
C CYS A 32 0.46 -1.61 5.86
N PRO A 33 0.18 -2.89 6.13
CA PRO A 33 1.02 -3.73 6.98
C PRO A 33 2.47 -3.82 6.48
N GLU A 34 3.34 -4.40 7.31
CA GLU A 34 4.71 -4.68 6.92
C GLU A 34 4.77 -5.54 5.64
N ASN A 35 5.75 -5.25 4.77
CA ASN A 35 5.96 -5.93 3.48
C ASN A 35 4.85 -5.76 2.45
N GLU A 36 4.00 -4.75 2.64
CA GLU A 36 2.97 -4.34 1.69
C GLU A 36 3.14 -2.88 1.29
N TYR A 37 2.55 -2.51 0.16
CA TYR A 37 2.44 -1.13 -0.29
C TYR A 37 1.01 -0.82 -0.71
N TYR A 38 0.63 0.44 -0.54
CA TYR A 38 -0.67 0.93 -0.99
C TYR A 38 -0.64 1.14 -2.50
N ASP A 39 -1.68 0.64 -3.18
CA ASP A 39 -1.94 0.93 -4.59
C ASP A 39 -3.42 1.28 -4.76
N PHE A 40 -3.71 2.37 -5.48
CA PHE A 40 -5.08 2.84 -5.72
C PHE A 40 -5.87 1.99 -6.73
N CYS A 41 -5.21 1.12 -7.49
CA CYS A 41 -5.80 0.21 -8.46
C CYS A 41 -5.08 -1.14 -8.41
N ALA A 42 -5.52 -1.98 -7.46
CA ALA A 42 -5.04 -3.34 -7.28
C ALA A 42 -5.14 -4.23 -8.53
N LEU A 43 -5.98 -3.86 -9.51
CA LEU A 43 -6.13 -4.61 -10.76
C LEU A 43 -4.87 -4.58 -11.64
N ARG A 44 -3.96 -3.62 -11.45
CA ARG A 44 -2.66 -3.57 -12.14
C ARG A 44 -1.76 -4.77 -11.86
N VAL A 45 -1.94 -5.42 -10.72
CA VAL A 45 -1.19 -6.63 -10.38
C VAL A 45 -2.03 -7.85 -10.74
N CYS A 46 -1.57 -8.62 -11.73
CA CYS A 46 -2.30 -9.81 -12.20
C CYS A 46 -2.38 -10.90 -11.12
N TYR A 47 -1.23 -11.32 -10.61
CA TYR A 47 -1.11 -12.44 -9.66
C TYR A 47 -0.79 -11.89 -8.28
N LYS A 48 -1.64 -12.19 -7.31
CA LYS A 48 -1.60 -11.59 -5.96
C LYS A 48 -1.42 -12.65 -4.87
N LYS A 49 -1.80 -13.90 -5.14
CA LYS A 49 -1.84 -14.99 -4.15
C LYS A 49 -0.92 -16.14 -4.55
N CYS A 50 -0.45 -16.90 -3.57
CA CYS A 50 0.29 -18.14 -3.85
C CYS A 50 -0.55 -19.12 -4.71
N SER A 51 -1.88 -19.11 -4.55
CA SER A 51 -2.80 -19.94 -5.37
C SER A 51 -2.73 -19.64 -6.86
N ASP A 52 -2.40 -18.41 -7.24
CA ASP A 52 -2.37 -17.96 -8.64
C ASP A 52 -1.17 -18.59 -9.40
N LEU A 53 -0.14 -19.05 -8.68
CA LEU A 53 0.97 -19.81 -9.26
C LEU A 53 0.54 -21.23 -9.66
N LYS A 54 -0.44 -21.81 -8.97
CA LYS A 54 -0.97 -23.15 -9.26
C LYS A 54 -2.14 -23.09 -10.24
N TYR A 55 -3.01 -22.10 -10.06
CA TYR A 55 -4.21 -21.89 -10.86
C TYR A 55 -4.16 -20.48 -11.44
N THR A 56 -3.42 -20.31 -12.53
CA THR A 56 -3.18 -18.99 -13.15
C THR A 56 -4.47 -18.39 -13.69
N PRO A 57 -5.06 -17.37 -13.03
CA PRO A 57 -6.24 -16.71 -13.56
C PRO A 57 -5.84 -15.77 -14.71
N PRO A 58 -6.75 -15.41 -15.61
CA PRO A 58 -6.49 -14.32 -16.54
C PRO A 58 -6.26 -13.00 -15.78
N CYS A 59 -5.36 -12.16 -16.28
CA CYS A 59 -5.18 -10.80 -15.76
C CYS A 59 -6.50 -10.01 -15.88
N PRO A 60 -6.90 -9.23 -14.86
CA PRO A 60 -8.07 -8.37 -14.95
C PRO A 60 -7.92 -7.31 -16.05
N SER A 61 -9.02 -6.99 -16.73
CA SER A 61 -9.09 -5.81 -17.60
C SER A 61 -9.06 -4.54 -16.75
N ILE A 62 -8.28 -3.54 -17.17
CA ILE A 62 -8.08 -2.29 -16.43
C ILE A 62 -8.66 -1.14 -17.25
N THR A 63 -9.52 -0.34 -16.63
CA THR A 63 -10.05 0.89 -17.22
C THR A 63 -9.20 2.11 -16.82
N PRO A 64 -9.20 3.21 -17.59
CA PRO A 64 -8.43 4.41 -17.25
C PRO A 64 -8.77 5.04 -15.89
N ASP A 65 -10.02 4.86 -15.45
CA ASP A 65 -10.60 5.34 -14.20
C ASP A 65 -10.51 4.32 -13.05
N CYS A 66 -9.67 3.29 -13.18
CA CYS A 66 -9.55 2.23 -12.19
C CYS A 66 -9.30 2.77 -10.78
N PHE A 67 -10.23 2.48 -9.88
CA PHE A 67 -10.13 2.79 -8.46
C PHE A 67 -10.52 1.57 -7.62
N HIS A 68 -9.50 0.77 -7.30
CA HIS A 68 -9.60 -0.43 -6.46
C HIS A 68 -8.47 -0.38 -5.42
N PRO A 69 -8.56 0.49 -4.41
CA PRO A 69 -7.49 0.70 -3.44
C PRO A 69 -7.28 -0.56 -2.59
N ALA A 70 -6.04 -1.01 -2.47
CA ALA A 70 -5.69 -2.14 -1.62
C ALA A 70 -4.22 -2.09 -1.18
N CYS A 71 -3.89 -2.88 -0.16
CA CYS A 71 -2.51 -3.23 0.15
C CYS A 71 -2.08 -4.45 -0.67
N LEU A 72 -1.02 -4.27 -1.45
CA LEU A 72 -0.41 -5.29 -2.30
C LEU A 72 0.92 -5.74 -1.70
N CYS A 73 1.22 -7.02 -1.85
CA CYS A 73 2.54 -7.54 -1.49
C CYS A 73 3.61 -6.86 -2.34
N LYS A 74 4.74 -6.50 -1.71
CA LYS A 74 5.92 -5.98 -2.41
C LYS A 74 6.39 -6.96 -3.49
N GLU A 75 7.20 -6.44 -4.42
CA GLU A 75 7.79 -7.25 -5.49
C GLU A 75 8.48 -8.52 -4.94
N GLY A 76 8.32 -9.64 -5.65
CA GLY A 76 8.83 -10.95 -5.24
C GLY A 76 8.05 -11.64 -4.12
N HIS A 77 6.92 -11.07 -3.67
CA HIS A 77 6.06 -11.65 -2.64
C HIS A 77 4.63 -11.85 -3.15
N LEU A 78 3.96 -12.86 -2.60
CA LEU A 78 2.56 -13.17 -2.86
C LEU A 78 1.86 -13.48 -1.55
N ARG A 79 0.55 -13.21 -1.48
CA ARG A 79 -0.23 -13.45 -0.28
C ARG A 79 -0.56 -14.94 -0.15
N ASN A 80 -0.17 -15.55 0.97
CA ASN A 80 -0.54 -16.92 1.27
C ASN A 80 -1.98 -17.02 1.80
N LYS A 81 -2.43 -18.24 2.11
CA LYS A 81 -3.78 -18.49 2.64
C LYS A 81 -4.03 -17.88 4.02
N ASP A 82 -2.95 -17.65 4.78
CA ASP A 82 -2.98 -17.05 6.11
C ASP A 82 -3.08 -15.50 6.02
N GLY A 83 -3.14 -14.94 4.80
CA GLY A 83 -3.25 -13.51 4.56
C GLY A 83 -1.92 -12.76 4.59
N VAL A 84 -0.80 -13.46 4.70
CA VAL A 84 0.55 -12.88 4.85
C VAL A 84 1.29 -12.88 3.52
N CYS A 85 1.96 -11.77 3.21
CA CYS A 85 2.87 -11.70 2.07
C CYS A 85 4.15 -12.49 2.35
N VAL A 86 4.34 -13.59 1.62
CA VAL A 86 5.50 -14.47 1.70
C VAL A 86 6.26 -14.45 0.38
N THR A 87 7.53 -14.83 0.41
CA THR A 87 8.34 -14.91 -0.81
C THR A 87 7.76 -15.94 -1.78
N THR A 88 7.96 -15.74 -3.09
CA THR A 88 7.55 -16.72 -4.11
C THR A 88 8.12 -18.13 -3.83
N ARG A 89 9.34 -18.21 -3.25
CA ARG A 89 9.96 -19.47 -2.82
C ARG A 89 9.14 -20.18 -1.73
N GLN A 90 8.65 -19.44 -0.74
CA GLN A 90 7.77 -19.98 0.30
C GLN A 90 6.44 -20.44 -0.31
N CYS A 91 5.86 -19.69 -1.25
CA CYS A 91 4.67 -20.14 -1.96
C CYS A 91 4.89 -21.50 -2.66
N TYR A 92 6.01 -21.71 -3.35
CA TYR A 92 6.30 -23.02 -3.96
C TYR A 92 6.37 -24.13 -2.91
N SER A 93 6.97 -23.87 -1.75
CA SER A 93 6.98 -24.83 -0.64
C SER A 93 5.56 -25.13 -0.13
N ASP A 94 4.72 -24.11 0.06
CA ASP A 94 3.32 -24.27 0.47
C ASP A 94 2.52 -25.06 -0.58
N ILE A 95 2.79 -24.85 -1.86
CA ILE A 95 2.15 -25.59 -2.96
C ILE A 95 2.48 -27.08 -2.89
N HIS A 96 3.76 -27.43 -2.72
CA HIS A 96 4.20 -28.82 -2.61
C HIS A 96 3.66 -29.52 -1.34
N ASN A 97 3.46 -28.76 -0.26
CA ASN A 97 2.94 -29.26 1.01
C ASN A 97 1.40 -29.21 1.11
N ASN A 98 0.70 -28.85 0.02
CA ASN A 98 -0.76 -28.70 -0.03
C ASN A 98 -1.31 -27.73 1.03
N LYS A 99 -0.60 -26.61 1.25
CA LYS A 99 -0.93 -25.53 2.20
C LYS A 99 -1.37 -24.25 1.47
N ILE A 100 -2.12 -24.39 0.36
CA ILE A 100 -2.66 -23.29 -0.47
C ILE A 100 -4.12 -23.05 -0.12
#